data_AF-A0A1G3BHQ9-F1
#
_entry.id   AF-A0A1G3BHQ9-F1
#
_cell.length_a   1.000
_cell.length_b   1.000
_cell.length_c   1.000
_cell.angle_alpha   90.00
_cell.angle_beta   90.00
_cell.angle_gamma   90.00
#
_symmetry.space_group_name_H-M   'P 1'
#
loop_
_entity.id
_entity.type
_entity.pdbx_description
1 polymer ?
#
loop_
_entity_poly.entity_id
_entity_poly.type
_entity_poly.pdbx_seq_one_letter_code
_entity_poly.pdbx_strand_id
1 'polypeptide(L)'
;MLVGSKGLTIISILMGLVAIFSLGLAVTAISKYRTQKHRVVELEERILLGKEAMLKIPQAQLKAQEEATARQGVENQLAEVRGELESLKGEYEGFRHEAELVAVAKVAGERLLAEAQVELNIAKTNFAAADERAATLQEENEKLEKNVAALDLDVRAAETKIRNLTKELSGETSSLYQGTEEATQTAQASSPEDDTVVHLGFGLAVTGHEITPGSVGEVADLKARVISLTNELVSITKAKSSAEKEVMELQQRLAAR
;
A
#
# COMPACT_ATOMS: atom_id res chain seq x y z
N MET A 1 119.22 64.78 -90.77
CA MET A 1 119.74 63.65 -89.99
C MET A 1 119.10 62.37 -90.53
N LEU A 2 119.91 61.57 -91.25
CA LEU A 2 119.45 60.69 -92.34
C LEU A 2 118.77 59.40 -91.84
N VAL A 3 117.45 59.29 -92.06
CA VAL A 3 116.79 58.01 -92.33
C VAL A 3 116.69 57.92 -93.86
N GLY A 4 117.46 57.04 -94.50
CA GLY A 4 117.40 56.84 -95.95
C GLY A 4 116.02 56.30 -96.39
N SER A 5 115.59 56.57 -97.63
CA SER A 5 114.27 56.22 -98.19
C SER A 5 113.73 54.83 -97.81
N LYS A 6 114.58 53.80 -97.69
CA LYS A 6 114.21 52.43 -97.26
C LYS A 6 113.81 52.33 -95.77
N GLY A 7 114.42 53.12 -94.89
CA GLY A 7 114.11 53.14 -93.47
C GLY A 7 112.73 53.74 -93.17
N LEU A 8 112.29 54.71 -93.98
CA LEU A 8 110.96 55.31 -93.88
C LEU A 8 109.86 54.32 -94.27
N THR A 9 110.12 53.47 -95.27
CA THR A 9 109.21 52.37 -95.67
C THR A 9 109.08 51.31 -94.58
N ILE A 10 110.20 50.91 -93.95
CA ILE A 10 110.18 49.90 -92.87
C ILE A 10 109.42 50.42 -91.64
N ILE A 11 109.62 51.68 -91.24
CA ILE A 11 108.90 52.30 -90.12
C ILE A 11 107.39 52.37 -90.41
N SER A 12 107.00 52.69 -91.65
CA SER A 12 105.59 52.71 -92.05
C SER A 12 104.93 51.32 -91.98
N ILE A 13 105.63 50.27 -92.42
CA ILE A 13 105.14 48.87 -92.31
C ILE A 13 105.02 48.44 -90.85
N LEU A 14 106.01 48.79 -90.01
CA LEU A 14 106.00 48.46 -88.59
C LEU A 14 104.84 49.15 -87.87
N MET A 15 104.58 50.43 -88.16
CA MET A 15 103.43 51.15 -87.63
C MET A 15 102.10 50.55 -88.10
N GLY A 16 102.01 50.09 -89.35
CA GLY A 16 100.85 49.34 -89.86
C GLY A 16 100.60 48.05 -89.09
N LEU A 17 101.65 47.27 -88.81
CA LEU A 17 101.56 46.04 -88.00
C LEU A 17 101.12 46.31 -86.56
N VAL A 18 101.67 47.35 -85.93
CA VAL A 18 101.26 47.76 -84.57
C VAL A 18 99.80 48.21 -84.54
N ALA A 19 99.33 48.92 -85.56
CA ALA A 19 97.93 49.32 -85.68
C ALA A 19 96.99 48.12 -85.85
N ILE A 20 97.38 47.11 -86.64
CA ILE A 20 96.58 45.88 -86.80
C ILE A 20 96.56 45.08 -85.50
N PHE A 21 97.69 44.98 -84.80
CA PHE A 21 97.79 44.26 -83.53
C PHE A 21 96.95 44.92 -82.43
N SER A 22 96.99 46.25 -82.32
CA SER A 22 96.17 46.99 -81.36
C SER A 22 94.66 46.87 -81.66
N LEU A 23 94.27 46.86 -82.95
CA LEU A 23 92.88 46.61 -83.36
C LEU A 23 92.43 45.19 -83.01
N GLY A 24 93.28 44.18 -83.19
CA GLY A 24 93.00 42.79 -82.81
C GLY A 24 92.79 42.62 -81.29
N LEU A 25 93.61 43.29 -80.49
CA LEU A 25 93.44 43.33 -79.03
C LEU A 25 92.15 44.05 -78.63
N ALA A 26 91.82 45.17 -79.29
CA ALA A 26 90.58 45.91 -79.04
C ALA A 26 89.33 45.07 -79.37
N VAL A 27 89.30 44.40 -80.53
CA VAL A 27 88.19 43.51 -80.91
C VAL A 27 88.06 42.34 -79.93
N THR A 28 89.18 41.77 -79.47
CA THR A 28 89.18 40.69 -78.47
C THR A 28 88.66 41.18 -77.12
N ALA A 29 89.07 42.37 -76.68
CA ALA A 29 88.57 42.99 -75.44
C ALA A 29 87.06 43.30 -75.52
N ILE A 30 86.59 43.83 -76.65
CA ILE A 30 85.17 44.09 -76.90
C ILE A 30 84.36 42.79 -76.91
N SER A 31 84.87 41.73 -77.54
CA SER A 31 84.22 40.42 -77.57
C SER A 31 84.10 39.81 -76.16
N LYS A 32 85.18 39.87 -75.36
CA LYS A 32 85.15 39.45 -73.95
C LYS A 32 84.20 40.29 -73.11
N TYR A 33 84.18 41.61 -73.31
CA TYR A 33 83.28 42.51 -72.60
C TYR A 33 81.81 42.24 -72.93
N ARG A 34 81.45 42.00 -74.20
CA ARG A 34 80.08 41.60 -74.60
C ARG A 34 79.68 40.27 -73.97
N THR A 35 80.57 39.28 -73.99
CA THR A 35 80.33 37.96 -73.38
C THR A 35 80.13 38.06 -71.87
N GLN A 36 80.93 38.88 -71.19
CA GLN A 36 80.76 39.15 -69.77
C GLN A 36 79.44 39.86 -69.47
N LYS A 37 79.05 40.85 -70.29
CA LYS A 37 77.77 41.55 -70.14
C LYS A 37 76.58 40.58 -70.25
N HIS A 38 76.58 39.66 -71.21
CA HIS A 38 75.52 38.65 -71.31
C HIS A 38 75.45 37.74 -70.08
N ARG A 39 76.61 37.29 -69.57
CA ARG A 39 76.65 36.48 -68.34
C ARG A 39 76.16 37.24 -67.12
N VAL A 40 76.45 38.54 -67.03
CA VAL A 40 75.94 39.39 -65.93
C VAL A 40 74.42 39.53 -66.03
N VAL A 41 73.85 39.77 -67.21
CA VAL A 41 72.40 39.85 -67.40
C VAL A 41 71.71 38.53 -67.04
N GLU A 42 72.27 37.39 -67.47
CA GLU A 42 71.75 36.07 -67.12
C GLU A 42 71.82 35.81 -65.60
N LEU A 43 72.89 36.25 -64.93
CA LEU A 43 73.02 36.16 -63.48
C LEU A 43 72.03 37.09 -62.77
N GLU A 44 71.81 38.30 -63.26
CA GLU A 44 70.82 39.24 -62.72
C GLU A 44 69.40 38.67 -62.80
N GLU A 45 69.04 38.05 -63.92
CA GLU A 45 67.75 37.38 -64.11
C GLU A 45 67.58 36.20 -63.14
N ARG A 46 68.61 35.36 -63.00
CA ARG A 46 68.60 34.24 -62.03
C ARG A 46 68.54 34.72 -60.58
N ILE A 47 69.20 35.82 -60.24
CA ILE A 47 69.12 36.43 -58.90
C ILE A 47 67.72 36.99 -58.66
N LEU A 48 67.08 37.59 -59.67
CA LEU A 48 65.72 38.13 -59.54
C LEU A 48 64.69 37.01 -59.32
N LEU A 49 64.76 35.94 -60.12
CA LEU A 49 63.95 34.73 -59.94
C LEU A 49 64.22 34.06 -58.58
N GLY A 50 65.50 34.00 -58.18
CA GLY A 50 65.91 33.49 -56.88
C GLY A 50 65.34 34.31 -55.72
N LYS A 51 65.34 35.64 -55.81
CA LYS A 51 64.73 36.54 -54.83
C LYS A 51 63.22 36.36 -54.75
N GLU A 52 62.54 36.22 -55.90
CA GLU A 52 61.10 35.99 -55.93
C GLU A 52 60.72 34.64 -55.29
N ALA A 53 61.48 33.58 -55.58
CA ALA A 53 61.32 32.28 -54.94
C ALA A 53 61.62 32.33 -53.43
N MET A 54 62.67 33.05 -53.04
CA MET A 54 63.07 33.20 -51.64
C MET A 54 62.02 33.94 -50.79
N LEU A 55 61.23 34.84 -51.38
CA LEU A 55 60.11 35.50 -50.71
C LEU A 55 58.88 34.61 -50.54
N LYS A 56 58.67 33.62 -51.43
CA LYS A 56 57.54 32.68 -51.35
C LYS A 56 57.70 31.66 -50.22
N ILE A 57 58.94 31.32 -49.84
CA ILE A 57 59.24 30.32 -48.79
C ILE A 57 58.74 30.79 -47.40
N PRO A 58 59.09 32.00 -46.90
CA PRO A 58 58.56 32.51 -45.64
C PRO A 58 57.03 32.65 -45.64
N GLN A 59 56.43 33.05 -46.77
CA GLN A 59 54.98 33.17 -46.88
C GLN A 59 54.28 31.82 -46.78
N ALA A 60 54.83 30.78 -47.41
CA ALA A 60 54.32 29.41 -47.29
C ALA A 60 54.46 28.87 -45.86
N GLN A 61 55.57 29.18 -45.18
CA GLN A 61 55.77 28.80 -43.77
C GLN A 61 54.76 29.49 -42.84
N LEU A 62 54.49 30.77 -43.05
CA LEU A 62 53.51 31.52 -42.25
C LEU A 62 52.10 30.95 -42.45
N LYS A 63 51.68 30.68 -43.70
CA LYS A 63 50.40 30.03 -43.98
C LYS A 63 50.30 28.63 -43.37
N ALA A 64 51.36 27.83 -43.45
CA ALA A 64 51.39 26.50 -42.83
C ALA A 64 51.27 26.58 -41.30
N GLN A 65 51.85 27.60 -40.67
CA GLN A 65 51.72 27.84 -39.24
C GLN A 65 50.29 28.25 -38.85
N GLU A 66 49.67 29.16 -39.61
CA GLU A 66 48.26 29.56 -39.42
C GLU A 66 47.30 28.38 -39.60
N GLU A 67 47.54 27.52 -40.59
CA GLU A 67 46.75 26.30 -40.77
C GLU A 67 46.97 25.31 -39.62
N ALA A 68 48.18 25.17 -39.11
CA ALA A 68 48.48 24.29 -37.99
C ALA A 68 47.78 24.75 -36.70
N THR A 69 47.77 26.05 -36.40
CA THR A 69 47.04 26.59 -35.24
C THR A 69 45.53 26.46 -35.41
N ALA A 70 45.00 26.69 -36.61
CA ALA A 70 43.59 26.47 -36.91
C ALA A 70 43.20 24.99 -36.73
N ARG A 71 44.00 24.05 -37.22
CA ARG A 71 43.79 22.61 -37.03
C ARG A 71 43.80 22.22 -35.55
N GLN A 72 44.77 22.72 -34.78
CA GLN A 72 44.82 22.48 -33.35
C GLN A 72 43.59 23.04 -32.63
N GLY A 73 43.11 24.22 -33.03
CA GLY A 73 41.86 24.78 -32.52
C GLY A 73 40.65 23.87 -32.77
N VAL A 74 40.53 23.34 -33.99
CA VAL A 74 39.48 22.38 -34.35
C VAL A 74 39.62 21.07 -33.56
N GLU A 75 40.83 20.54 -33.40
CA GLU A 75 41.07 19.34 -32.60
C GLU A 75 40.68 19.52 -31.13
N ASN A 76 40.97 20.68 -30.55
CA ASN A 76 40.55 21.01 -29.18
C ASN A 76 39.03 21.08 -29.05
N GLN A 77 38.35 21.76 -29.98
CA GLN A 77 36.87 21.81 -30.00
C GLN A 77 36.26 20.41 -30.17
N LEU A 78 36.87 19.57 -31.01
CA LEU A 78 36.40 18.21 -31.24
C LEU A 78 36.61 17.33 -30.00
N ALA A 79 37.67 17.54 -29.24
CA ALA A 79 37.89 16.88 -27.95
C ALA A 79 36.86 17.33 -26.89
N GLU A 80 36.54 18.62 -26.84
CA GLU A 80 35.50 19.18 -25.96
C GLU A 80 34.12 18.59 -26.26
N VAL A 81 33.69 18.63 -27.53
CA VAL A 81 32.41 18.06 -27.96
C VAL A 81 32.32 16.56 -27.68
N ARG A 82 33.43 15.81 -27.81
CA ARG A 82 33.46 14.39 -27.42
C ARG A 82 33.28 14.19 -25.92
N GLY A 83 33.88 15.05 -25.10
CA GLY A 83 33.70 15.03 -23.65
C GLY A 83 32.25 15.31 -23.25
N GLU A 84 31.65 16.34 -23.84
CA GLU A 84 30.24 16.67 -23.64
C GLU A 84 29.30 15.53 -24.08
N LEU A 85 29.59 14.89 -25.22
CA LEU A 85 28.80 13.77 -25.72
C LEU A 85 28.80 12.57 -24.76
N GLU A 86 29.96 12.22 -24.19
CA GLU A 86 30.03 11.13 -23.21
C GLU A 86 29.36 11.50 -21.88
N SER A 87 29.47 12.75 -21.43
CA SER A 87 28.72 13.23 -20.26
C SER A 87 27.21 13.12 -20.50
N LEU A 88 26.72 13.62 -21.64
CA LEU A 88 25.31 13.61 -22.00
C LEU A 88 24.77 12.18 -22.16
N LYS A 89 25.58 11.26 -22.70
CA LYS A 89 25.23 9.84 -22.76
C LYS A 89 25.10 9.22 -21.37
N GLY A 90 25.99 9.57 -20.45
CA GLY A 90 25.90 9.16 -19.04
C GLY A 90 24.62 9.68 -18.38
N GLU A 91 24.30 10.96 -18.57
CA GLU A 91 23.06 11.56 -18.06
C GLU A 91 21.81 10.90 -18.67
N TYR A 92 21.81 10.63 -19.98
CA TYR A 92 20.72 9.96 -20.66
C TYR A 92 20.46 8.55 -20.11
N GLU A 93 21.51 7.75 -19.89
CA GLU A 93 21.36 6.43 -19.27
C GLU A 93 20.86 6.54 -17.82
N GLY A 94 21.27 7.57 -17.08
CA GLY A 94 20.74 7.89 -15.75
C GLY A 94 19.24 8.17 -15.78
N PHE A 95 18.79 9.08 -16.62
CA PHE A 95 17.37 9.41 -16.78
C PHE A 95 16.55 8.22 -17.28
N ARG A 96 17.11 7.42 -18.20
CA ARG A 96 16.47 6.20 -18.67
C ARG A 96 16.25 5.22 -17.52
N HIS A 97 17.25 5.00 -16.67
CA HIS A 97 17.14 4.10 -15.53
C HIS A 97 16.09 4.61 -14.52
N GLU A 98 16.08 5.92 -14.24
CA GLU A 98 15.08 6.54 -13.37
C GLU A 98 13.65 6.37 -13.93
N ALA A 99 13.46 6.55 -15.25
CA ALA A 99 12.18 6.33 -15.90
C ALA A 99 11.71 4.86 -15.82
N GLU A 100 12.63 3.90 -15.96
CA GLU A 100 12.34 2.48 -15.78
C GLU A 100 11.89 2.17 -14.33
N LEU A 101 12.57 2.74 -13.32
CA LEU A 101 12.19 2.60 -11.91
C LEU A 101 10.80 3.19 -11.61
N VAL A 102 10.51 4.38 -12.15
CA VAL A 102 9.19 5.02 -12.01
C VAL A 102 8.10 4.16 -12.66
N ALA A 103 8.36 3.57 -13.82
CA ALA A 103 7.40 2.68 -14.48
C ALA A 103 7.10 1.43 -13.62
N VAL A 104 8.13 0.80 -13.04
CA VAL A 104 7.96 -0.34 -12.12
C VAL A 104 7.17 0.06 -10.87
N ALA A 105 7.53 1.20 -10.25
CA ALA A 105 6.84 1.70 -9.08
C ALA A 105 5.36 2.01 -9.36
N LYS A 106 5.04 2.55 -10.54
CA LYS A 106 3.66 2.82 -10.96
C LYS A 106 2.85 1.52 -11.05
N VAL A 107 3.38 0.48 -11.71
CA VAL A 107 2.69 -0.82 -11.83
C VAL A 107 2.47 -1.46 -10.46
N ALA A 108 3.47 -1.39 -9.57
CA ALA A 108 3.34 -1.88 -8.20
C ALA A 108 2.27 -1.10 -7.40
N GLY A 109 2.25 0.23 -7.54
CA GLY A 109 1.25 1.10 -6.92
C GLY A 109 -0.17 0.83 -7.41
N GLU A 110 -0.37 0.65 -8.72
CA GLU A 110 -1.67 0.31 -9.31
C GLU A 110 -2.18 -1.05 -8.80
N ARG A 111 -1.28 -2.03 -8.63
CA ARG A 111 -1.63 -3.33 -8.05
C ARG A 111 -2.07 -3.22 -6.59
N LEU A 112 -1.32 -2.49 -5.75
CA LEU A 112 -1.68 -2.28 -4.35
C LEU A 112 -3.02 -1.53 -4.20
N LEU A 113 -3.29 -0.56 -5.09
CA LEU A 113 -4.57 0.13 -5.13
C LEU A 113 -5.73 -0.83 -5.47
N ALA A 114 -5.53 -1.73 -6.43
CA ALA A 114 -6.51 -2.73 -6.80
C ALA A 114 -6.79 -3.73 -5.65
N GLU A 115 -5.73 -4.20 -4.97
CA GLU A 115 -5.84 -5.08 -3.81
C GLU A 115 -6.61 -4.39 -2.66
N ALA A 116 -6.26 -3.14 -2.33
CA ALA A 116 -6.96 -2.35 -1.31
C ALA A 116 -8.44 -2.12 -1.65
N GLN A 117 -8.78 -1.93 -2.93
CA GLN A 117 -10.16 -1.76 -3.37
C GLN A 117 -10.98 -3.06 -3.20
N VAL A 118 -10.37 -4.23 -3.42
CA VAL A 118 -11.01 -5.53 -3.17
C VAL A 118 -11.26 -5.72 -1.68
N GLU A 119 -10.27 -5.44 -0.82
CA GLU A 119 -10.44 -5.52 0.64
C GLU A 119 -11.53 -4.59 1.15
N LEU A 120 -11.60 -3.36 0.63
CA LEU A 120 -12.66 -2.41 0.96
C LEU A 120 -14.05 -2.94 0.58
N ASN A 121 -14.18 -3.58 -0.58
CA ASN A 121 -15.45 -4.16 -1.03
C ASN A 121 -15.87 -5.36 -0.16
N ILE A 122 -14.92 -6.20 0.24
CA ILE A 122 -15.16 -7.30 1.18
C ILE A 122 -15.61 -6.75 2.54
N ALA A 123 -14.91 -5.73 3.06
CA ALA A 123 -15.25 -5.10 4.33
C ALA A 123 -16.65 -4.48 4.31
N LYS A 124 -17.04 -3.79 3.23
CA LYS A 124 -18.40 -3.25 3.05
C LYS A 124 -19.47 -4.34 3.06
N THR A 125 -19.20 -5.44 2.37
CA THR A 125 -20.12 -6.58 2.31
C THR A 125 -20.29 -7.21 3.69
N ASN A 126 -19.19 -7.40 4.42
CA ASN A 126 -19.22 -7.94 5.78
C ASN A 126 -19.95 -7.00 6.75
N PHE A 127 -19.77 -5.69 6.61
CA PHE A 127 -20.46 -4.69 7.43
C PHE A 127 -21.98 -4.74 7.19
N ALA A 128 -22.42 -4.75 5.93
CA ALA A 128 -23.84 -4.89 5.60
C ALA A 128 -24.45 -6.18 6.17
N ALA A 129 -23.74 -7.31 6.08
CA ALA A 129 -24.18 -8.57 6.66
C ALA A 129 -24.20 -8.55 8.20
N ALA A 130 -23.30 -7.79 8.84
CA ALA A 130 -23.29 -7.60 10.28
C ALA A 130 -24.46 -6.73 10.76
N ASP A 131 -24.79 -5.67 10.02
CA ASP A 131 -25.95 -4.80 10.27
C ASP A 131 -27.27 -5.59 10.15
N GLU A 132 -27.41 -6.41 9.11
CA GLU A 132 -28.59 -7.27 8.95
C GLU A 132 -28.74 -8.24 10.12
N ARG A 133 -27.64 -8.89 10.55
CA ARG A 133 -27.64 -9.77 11.72
C ARG A 133 -27.96 -9.03 13.02
N ALA A 134 -27.53 -7.78 13.17
CA ALA A 134 -27.85 -6.97 14.34
C ALA A 134 -29.36 -6.65 14.37
N ALA A 135 -29.95 -6.30 13.23
CA ALA A 135 -31.39 -6.06 13.11
C ALA A 135 -32.21 -7.32 13.45
N THR A 136 -31.82 -8.50 12.94
CA THR A 136 -32.52 -9.75 13.26
C THR A 136 -32.45 -10.10 14.75
N LEU A 137 -31.28 -9.94 15.37
CA LEU A 137 -31.11 -10.20 16.81
C LEU A 137 -31.90 -9.21 17.67
N GLN A 138 -32.03 -7.96 17.22
CA GLN A 138 -32.85 -6.97 17.90
C GLN A 138 -34.33 -7.33 17.85
N GLU A 139 -34.84 -7.77 16.69
CA GLU A 139 -36.23 -8.25 16.56
C GLU A 139 -36.49 -9.50 17.44
N GLU A 140 -35.56 -10.45 17.47
CA GLU A 140 -35.64 -11.63 18.33
C GLU A 140 -35.65 -11.26 19.82
N ASN A 141 -34.81 -10.32 20.24
CA ASN A 141 -34.79 -9.81 21.62
C ASN A 141 -36.12 -9.15 22.00
N GLU A 142 -36.68 -8.28 21.15
CA GLU A 142 -37.98 -7.66 21.40
C GLU A 142 -39.11 -8.70 21.53
N LYS A 143 -39.04 -9.78 20.75
CA LYS A 143 -40.00 -10.89 20.84
C LYS A 143 -39.84 -11.67 22.14
N LEU A 144 -38.60 -11.95 22.54
CA LEU A 144 -38.31 -12.62 23.81
C LEU A 144 -38.75 -11.78 25.00
N GLU A 145 -38.50 -10.48 25.00
CA GLU A 145 -38.95 -9.55 26.05
C GLU A 145 -40.47 -9.57 26.22
N LYS A 146 -41.23 -9.56 25.10
CA LYS A 146 -42.69 -9.70 25.13
C LYS A 146 -43.13 -11.04 25.72
N ASN A 147 -42.46 -12.14 25.33
CA ASN A 147 -42.77 -13.47 25.84
C ASN A 147 -42.48 -13.58 27.35
N VAL A 148 -41.36 -13.04 27.82
CA VAL A 148 -41.01 -13.02 29.25
C VAL A 148 -42.02 -12.22 30.05
N ALA A 149 -42.45 -11.05 29.55
CA ALA A 149 -43.47 -10.24 30.20
C ALA A 149 -44.83 -10.96 30.31
N ALA A 150 -45.24 -11.69 29.26
CA ALA A 150 -46.45 -12.51 29.30
C ALA A 150 -46.35 -13.64 30.34
N LEU A 151 -45.23 -14.36 30.36
CA LEU A 151 -44.99 -15.42 31.34
C LEU A 151 -45.02 -14.89 32.79
N ASP A 152 -44.46 -13.71 33.05
CA ASP A 152 -44.48 -13.12 34.40
C ASP A 152 -45.91 -12.83 34.87
N LEU A 153 -46.79 -12.44 33.95
CA LEU A 153 -48.20 -12.20 34.23
C LEU A 153 -48.93 -13.53 34.55
N ASP A 154 -48.67 -14.57 33.77
CA ASP A 154 -49.21 -15.91 34.00
C ASP A 154 -48.74 -16.50 35.33
N VAL A 155 -47.46 -16.33 35.69
CA VAL A 155 -46.91 -16.74 36.99
C VAL A 155 -47.63 -16.03 38.12
N ARG A 156 -47.79 -14.70 38.07
CA ARG A 156 -48.52 -13.95 39.11
C ARG A 156 -49.98 -14.39 39.23
N ALA A 157 -50.63 -14.65 38.11
CA ALA A 157 -52.01 -15.16 38.10
C ALA A 157 -52.08 -16.54 38.77
N ALA A 158 -51.17 -17.45 38.44
CA ALA A 158 -51.08 -18.77 39.04
C ALA A 158 -50.74 -18.71 40.54
N GLU A 159 -49.78 -17.87 40.95
CA GLU A 159 -49.45 -17.62 42.37
C GLU A 159 -50.67 -17.12 43.16
N THR A 160 -51.45 -16.20 42.58
CA THR A 160 -52.68 -15.67 43.21
C THR A 160 -53.73 -16.77 43.36
N LYS A 161 -53.90 -17.60 42.34
CA LYS A 161 -54.82 -18.74 42.37
C LYS A 161 -54.41 -19.77 43.42
N ILE A 162 -53.13 -20.13 43.50
CA ILE A 162 -52.60 -21.02 44.53
C ILE A 162 -52.86 -20.43 45.91
N ARG A 163 -52.58 -19.14 46.12
CA ARG A 163 -52.81 -18.47 47.42
C ARG A 163 -54.28 -18.54 47.84
N ASN A 164 -55.21 -18.32 46.92
CA ASN A 164 -56.64 -18.38 47.21
C ASN A 164 -57.08 -19.82 47.55
N LEU A 165 -56.68 -20.81 46.75
CA LEU A 165 -56.96 -22.22 47.02
C LEU A 165 -56.37 -22.69 48.36
N THR A 166 -55.17 -22.23 48.72
CA THR A 166 -54.55 -22.54 50.02
C THR A 166 -55.35 -21.94 51.18
N LYS A 167 -55.91 -20.73 51.02
CA LYS A 167 -56.79 -20.13 52.04
C LYS A 167 -58.12 -20.88 52.15
N GLU A 168 -58.72 -21.28 51.03
CA GLU A 168 -59.95 -22.09 51.01
C GLU A 168 -59.72 -23.43 51.73
N LEU A 169 -58.63 -24.14 51.39
CA LEU A 169 -58.25 -25.40 52.04
C LEU A 169 -58.05 -25.22 53.56
N SER A 170 -57.37 -24.14 53.98
CA SER A 170 -57.20 -23.84 55.41
C SER A 170 -58.53 -23.54 56.10
N GLY A 171 -59.43 -22.78 55.46
CA GLY A 171 -60.76 -22.47 55.99
C GLY A 171 -61.63 -23.73 56.14
N GLU A 172 -61.65 -24.58 55.11
CA GLU A 172 -62.33 -25.88 55.13
C GLU A 172 -61.79 -26.78 56.24
N THR A 173 -60.47 -26.87 56.41
CA THR A 173 -59.89 -27.66 57.51
C THR A 173 -60.27 -27.11 58.88
N SER A 174 -60.37 -25.79 59.07
CA SER A 174 -60.84 -25.20 60.33
C SER A 174 -62.34 -25.46 60.57
N SER A 175 -63.19 -25.40 59.54
CA SER A 175 -64.62 -25.75 59.69
C SER A 175 -64.84 -27.24 59.94
N LEU A 176 -63.99 -28.11 59.37
CA LEU A 176 -64.03 -29.54 59.64
C LEU A 176 -63.67 -29.82 61.12
N TYR A 177 -62.67 -29.12 61.65
CA TYR A 177 -62.27 -29.21 63.06
C TYR A 177 -63.35 -28.69 64.02
N GLN A 178 -64.02 -27.59 63.70
CA GLN A 178 -65.15 -27.09 64.51
C GLN A 178 -66.36 -28.04 64.48
N GLY A 179 -66.66 -28.65 63.32
CA GLY A 179 -67.71 -29.67 63.21
C GLY A 179 -67.42 -30.93 64.03
N THR A 180 -66.15 -31.32 64.18
CA THR A 180 -65.77 -32.44 65.06
C THR A 180 -65.86 -32.08 66.55
N GLU A 181 -65.57 -30.83 66.95
CA GLU A 181 -65.72 -30.42 68.35
C GLU A 181 -67.19 -30.31 68.79
N GLU A 182 -68.11 -29.87 67.92
CA GLU A 182 -69.55 -29.89 68.22
C GLU A 182 -70.13 -31.32 68.25
N ALA A 183 -69.59 -32.27 67.48
CA ALA A 183 -70.01 -33.68 67.53
C ALA A 183 -69.51 -34.42 68.78
N THR A 184 -68.42 -33.97 69.41
CA THR A 184 -67.84 -34.66 70.58
C THR A 184 -68.59 -34.34 71.89
N GLN A 185 -69.44 -33.31 71.92
CA GLN A 185 -70.23 -32.98 73.13
C GLN A 185 -71.55 -33.75 73.27
N THR A 186 -71.94 -34.58 72.30
CA THR A 186 -73.17 -35.40 72.37
C THR A 186 -72.97 -36.90 72.54
N ALA A 187 -71.73 -37.39 72.65
CA ALA A 187 -71.46 -38.83 72.79
C ALA A 187 -70.60 -39.16 74.02
N GLN A 188 -71.15 -38.95 75.22
CA GLN A 188 -70.65 -39.55 76.46
C GLN A 188 -71.77 -40.34 77.17
N ALA A 189 -72.03 -41.54 76.68
CA ALA A 189 -72.62 -42.63 77.46
C ALA A 189 -72.40 -43.97 76.74
N SER A 190 -71.32 -44.69 77.09
CA SER A 190 -71.20 -46.17 77.21
C SER A 190 -69.80 -46.69 76.81
N SER A 191 -69.18 -47.37 77.77
CA SER A 191 -67.92 -48.14 77.77
C SER A 191 -68.09 -49.56 77.14
N PRO A 192 -67.09 -50.46 77.10
CA PRO A 192 -65.74 -50.46 76.50
C PRO A 192 -65.55 -51.62 75.48
N GLU A 193 -64.38 -51.67 74.82
CA GLU A 193 -63.58 -52.85 74.37
C GLU A 193 -63.01 -52.74 72.95
N ASP A 194 -61.71 -53.09 72.86
CA ASP A 194 -60.85 -53.43 71.71
C ASP A 194 -60.92 -52.56 70.42
N ASP A 195 -59.80 -51.93 70.03
CA ASP A 195 -58.82 -52.54 69.12
C ASP A 195 -57.85 -51.50 68.49
N THR A 196 -56.62 -51.98 68.22
CA THR A 196 -55.61 -51.46 67.28
C THR A 196 -55.34 -49.95 67.14
N VAL A 197 -54.19 -49.51 67.67
CA VAL A 197 -53.57 -48.22 67.31
C VAL A 197 -52.75 -48.38 66.02
N VAL A 198 -53.23 -47.80 64.92
CA VAL A 198 -52.41 -47.59 63.71
C VAL A 198 -51.80 -46.20 63.78
N HIS A 199 -50.47 -46.13 63.99
CA HIS A 199 -49.73 -44.88 63.92
C HIS A 199 -49.54 -44.45 62.45
N LEU A 200 -50.32 -43.46 62.00
CA LEU A 200 -50.00 -42.69 60.80
C LEU A 200 -49.25 -41.43 61.24
N GLY A 201 -47.97 -41.37 60.89
CA GLY A 201 -47.07 -40.28 61.23
C GLY A 201 -47.48 -38.96 60.59
N PHE A 202 -48.31 -38.20 61.30
CA PHE A 202 -48.35 -36.74 61.43
C PHE A 202 -49.34 -36.51 62.57
N GLY A 203 -48.85 -36.03 63.72
CA GLY A 203 -49.51 -36.09 65.02
C GLY A 203 -50.97 -35.66 65.07
N LEU A 204 -51.88 -36.61 64.83
CA LEU A 204 -53.30 -36.53 65.17
C LEU A 204 -53.81 -37.93 65.48
N ALA A 205 -54.16 -38.17 66.74
CA ALA A 205 -54.85 -39.38 67.16
C ALA A 205 -56.36 -39.12 67.03
N VAL A 206 -57.03 -39.84 66.12
CA VAL A 206 -58.48 -39.80 65.96
C VAL A 206 -59.02 -41.18 66.38
N THR A 207 -59.72 -41.23 67.50
CA THR A 207 -60.49 -42.40 67.92
C THR A 207 -61.92 -42.30 67.40
N GLY A 208 -62.33 -43.32 66.63
CA GLY A 208 -63.71 -43.77 66.41
C GLY A 208 -64.82 -42.74 66.28
N HIS A 209 -65.00 -42.19 65.07
CA HIS A 209 -66.33 -41.76 64.59
C HIS A 209 -66.41 -41.89 63.08
N GLU A 210 -67.56 -42.36 62.57
CA GLU A 210 -67.83 -42.52 61.13
C GLU A 210 -67.62 -41.19 60.41
N ILE A 211 -66.60 -41.16 59.55
CA ILE A 211 -66.35 -40.05 58.65
C ILE A 211 -67.37 -40.15 57.52
N THR A 212 -68.26 -39.17 57.40
CA THR A 212 -69.17 -39.10 56.25
C THR A 212 -68.33 -38.97 54.96
N PRO A 213 -68.56 -39.80 53.92
CA PRO A 213 -67.66 -39.89 52.76
C PRO A 213 -67.53 -38.62 51.91
N GLY A 214 -68.39 -37.62 52.11
CA GLY A 214 -68.47 -36.42 51.26
C GLY A 214 -67.31 -35.44 51.43
N SER A 215 -66.82 -35.22 52.66
CA SER A 215 -65.85 -34.15 52.94
C SER A 215 -64.38 -34.56 52.71
N VAL A 216 -64.05 -35.85 52.85
CA VAL A 216 -62.68 -36.34 52.58
C VAL A 216 -62.38 -36.38 51.09
N GLY A 217 -63.40 -36.65 50.25
CA GLY A 217 -63.28 -36.61 48.80
C GLY A 217 -62.98 -35.21 48.28
N GLU A 218 -63.70 -34.20 48.77
CA GLU A 218 -63.49 -32.81 48.38
C GLU A 218 -62.13 -32.27 48.82
N VAL A 219 -61.68 -32.56 50.05
CA VAL A 219 -60.36 -32.15 50.54
C VAL A 219 -59.23 -32.89 49.80
N ALA A 220 -59.41 -34.17 49.44
CA ALA A 220 -58.44 -34.93 48.65
C ALA A 220 -58.33 -34.41 47.21
N ASP A 221 -59.45 -34.08 46.57
CA ASP A 221 -59.48 -33.49 45.23
C ASP A 221 -58.87 -32.09 45.23
N LEU A 222 -59.16 -31.26 46.25
CA LEU A 222 -58.57 -29.93 46.38
C LEU A 222 -57.04 -30.03 46.59
N LYS A 223 -56.58 -30.99 47.41
CA LYS A 223 -55.15 -31.26 47.62
C LYS A 223 -54.46 -31.74 46.33
N ALA A 224 -55.08 -32.64 45.57
CA ALA A 224 -54.56 -33.09 44.28
C ALA A 224 -54.45 -31.94 43.27
N ARG A 225 -55.44 -31.04 43.26
CA ARG A 225 -55.46 -29.86 42.38
C ARG A 225 -54.40 -28.83 42.75
N VAL A 226 -54.16 -28.59 44.04
CA VAL A 226 -53.06 -27.73 44.53
C VAL A 226 -51.69 -28.32 44.16
N ILE A 227 -51.50 -29.63 44.28
CA ILE A 227 -50.25 -30.30 43.87
C ILE A 227 -50.02 -30.16 42.36
N SER A 228 -51.07 -30.38 41.54
CA SER A 228 -50.98 -30.22 40.08
C SER A 228 -50.58 -28.79 39.68
N LEU A 229 -51.24 -27.78 40.24
CA LEU A 229 -50.93 -26.38 39.96
C LEU A 229 -49.53 -25.98 40.44
N THR A 230 -49.08 -26.56 41.55
CA THR A 230 -47.72 -26.35 42.05
C THR A 230 -46.67 -26.91 41.08
N ASN A 231 -46.92 -28.09 40.51
CA ASN A 231 -46.03 -28.67 39.50
C ASN A 231 -46.00 -27.85 38.20
N GLU A 232 -47.15 -27.33 37.76
CA GLU A 232 -47.21 -26.40 36.63
C GLU A 232 -46.42 -25.12 36.90
N LEU A 233 -46.56 -24.53 38.10
CA LEU A 233 -45.84 -23.31 38.49
C LEU A 233 -44.31 -23.54 38.48
N VAL A 234 -43.86 -24.69 38.98
CA VAL A 234 -42.43 -25.07 38.93
C VAL A 234 -41.94 -25.21 37.49
N SER A 235 -42.75 -25.76 36.59
CA SER A 235 -42.40 -25.88 35.16
C SER A 235 -42.27 -24.51 34.50
N ILE A 236 -43.24 -23.62 34.73
CA ILE A 236 -43.23 -22.25 34.19
C ILE A 236 -42.05 -21.45 34.75
N THR A 237 -41.74 -21.61 36.04
CA THR A 237 -40.60 -20.93 36.68
C THR A 237 -39.26 -21.37 36.07
N LYS A 238 -39.11 -22.66 35.77
CA LYS A 238 -37.91 -23.17 35.06
C LYS A 238 -37.82 -22.63 33.64
N ALA A 239 -38.94 -22.57 32.91
CA ALA A 239 -38.98 -21.99 31.58
C ALA A 239 -38.59 -20.50 31.60
N LYS A 240 -39.10 -19.74 32.57
CA LYS A 240 -38.74 -18.32 32.79
C LYS A 240 -37.23 -18.15 33.04
N SER A 241 -36.64 -18.93 33.94
CA SER A 241 -35.21 -18.81 34.23
C SER A 241 -34.32 -19.18 33.03
N SER A 242 -34.77 -20.12 32.18
CA SER A 242 -34.07 -20.46 30.94
C SER A 242 -34.10 -19.30 29.95
N ALA A 243 -35.27 -18.68 29.76
CA ALA A 243 -35.41 -17.52 28.88
C ALA A 243 -34.60 -16.31 29.38
N GLU A 244 -34.59 -16.04 30.68
CA GLU A 244 -33.77 -14.96 31.27
C GLU A 244 -32.27 -15.17 31.02
N LYS A 245 -31.81 -16.43 31.09
CA LYS A 245 -30.41 -16.77 30.82
C LYS A 245 -30.04 -16.56 29.34
N GLU A 246 -30.93 -16.95 28.42
CA GLU A 246 -30.73 -16.73 26.98
C GLU A 246 -30.69 -15.24 26.62
N VAL A 247 -31.58 -14.43 27.21
CA VAL A 247 -31.56 -12.97 27.03
C VAL A 247 -30.25 -12.37 27.54
N MET A 248 -29.75 -12.82 28.70
CA MET A 248 -28.50 -12.34 29.26
C MET A 248 -27.27 -12.69 28.40
N GLU A 249 -27.25 -13.91 27.82
CA GLU A 249 -26.19 -14.31 26.87
C GLU A 249 -26.23 -13.50 25.57
N LEU A 250 -27.42 -13.19 25.05
CA LEU A 250 -27.58 -12.33 23.88
C LEU A 250 -27.13 -10.89 24.16
N GLN A 251 -27.45 -10.35 25.33
CA GLN A 251 -26.97 -9.02 25.76
C GLN A 251 -25.44 -8.96 25.91
N GLN A 252 -24.82 -10.00 26.48
CA GLN A 252 -23.35 -10.07 26.56
C GLN A 252 -22.69 -10.16 25.19
N ARG A 253 -23.27 -10.92 24.25
CA ARG A 253 -22.76 -10.99 22.87
C ARG A 253 -22.91 -9.67 22.11
N LEU A 254 -23.95 -8.88 22.42
CA LEU A 254 -24.14 -7.57 21.84
C LEU A 254 -23.11 -6.55 22.37
N ALA A 255 -22.78 -6.61 23.67
CA ALA A 255 -21.83 -5.70 24.31
C ALA A 255 -20.34 -6.01 24.02
N ALA A 256 -20.04 -7.20 23.51
CA ALA A 256 -18.69 -7.63 23.15
C ALA A 256 -18.30 -7.35 21.68
N ARG A 257 -19.20 -6.72 20.91
CA ARG A 257 -18.95 -6.21 19.56
C ARG A 257 -18.72 -4.69 19.61
#